data_AF-A0A3C0VKZ5-F1
#
_entry.id   AF-A0A3C0VKZ5-F1
#
_cell.length_a   1.000
_cell.length_b   1.000
_cell.length_c   1.000
_cell.angle_alpha   90.00
_cell.angle_beta   90.00
_cell.angle_gamma   90.00
#
_symmetry.space_group_name_H-M   'P 1'
#
loop_
_entity.id
_entity.type
_entity.pdbx_description
1 polymer ?
#
loop_
_entity_poly.entity_id
_entity_poly.type
_entity_poly.pdbx_seq_one_letter_code
_entity_poly.pdbx_strand_id
1 'polypeptide(L)'
;MSQSDAVHVFSAGNRGESEVTITAAFAMLFPELRDKVVIAVAVDSNGVIGDTSNHCGHAKDLCLAAPGGYNDRAEYVVAAHPGGSYRPVLGTSFAAPHVSGALAILIDLFDGQMTTDELIDRLLLTANKSGRYADADIYGQGLLDLERAINPVGVNYVPIGGGRRIRVDDSRFDFSAFGQAVDAKLREKAVIIIDSLGAPFKVPLSVFDNSDDTDVLIKEDPPSEKFITHAGGRTVTGMAPLSLGRINGLTLQGWQNEPHNVLGLVPVAGQDGVVRSMLSTPYL
;
A
#
# COMPACT_ATOMS: atom_id res chain seq x y z
N MET A 1 -9.45 22.85 -5.79
CA MET A 1 -8.22 22.02 -5.77
C MET A 1 -7.32 22.41 -4.61
N SER A 2 -6.81 23.65 -4.50
CA SER A 2 -5.93 24.04 -3.37
C SER A 2 -6.59 23.98 -1.97
N GLN A 3 -7.87 24.36 -1.83
CA GLN A 3 -8.58 24.41 -0.54
C GLN A 3 -9.19 23.08 -0.03
N SER A 4 -9.20 22.03 -0.86
CA SER A 4 -9.78 20.72 -0.50
C SER A 4 -8.68 19.73 -0.12
N ASP A 5 -8.93 18.87 0.87
CA ASP A 5 -8.05 17.75 1.24
C ASP A 5 -8.26 16.55 0.30
N ALA A 6 -8.28 16.84 -1.01
CA ALA A 6 -8.58 15.87 -2.04
C ALA A 6 -7.32 15.60 -2.87
N VAL A 7 -7.10 14.32 -3.16
CA VAL A 7 -6.06 13.84 -4.06
C VAL A 7 -6.64 13.65 -5.46
N HIS A 8 -5.88 14.01 -6.49
CA HIS A 8 -6.26 13.82 -7.88
C HIS A 8 -5.32 12.82 -8.55
N VAL A 9 -5.89 11.76 -9.12
CA VAL A 9 -5.12 10.79 -9.90
C VAL A 9 -5.44 10.96 -11.38
N PHE A 10 -4.42 11.26 -12.18
CA PHE A 10 -4.56 11.43 -13.63
C PHE A 10 -3.93 10.27 -14.37
N SER A 11 -4.53 9.86 -15.49
CA SER A 11 -3.91 8.93 -16.41
C SER A 11 -2.88 9.64 -17.29
N ALA A 12 -1.68 9.08 -17.48
CA ALA A 12 -0.63 9.71 -18.27
C ALA A 12 -1.02 9.99 -19.73
N GLY A 13 -1.79 9.11 -20.36
CA GLY A 13 -2.16 9.19 -21.78
C GLY A 13 -1.79 7.92 -22.54
N ASN A 14 -2.48 7.67 -23.66
CA ASN A 14 -2.37 6.41 -24.41
C ASN A 14 -1.86 6.61 -25.86
N ARG A 15 -0.79 7.39 -26.06
CA ARG A 15 -0.20 7.67 -27.39
C ARG A 15 1.24 7.17 -27.57
N GLY A 16 1.84 6.53 -26.56
CA GLY A 16 3.22 6.05 -26.60
C GLY A 16 4.26 7.17 -26.65
N GLU A 17 3.90 8.36 -26.15
CA GLU A 17 4.80 9.52 -26.14
C GLU A 17 5.79 9.45 -24.97
N SER A 18 6.94 10.10 -25.09
CA SER A 18 7.93 10.18 -24.00
C SER A 18 7.49 11.06 -22.82
N GLU A 19 6.33 11.72 -22.93
CA GLU A 19 5.80 12.65 -21.93
C GLU A 19 4.32 12.37 -21.67
N VAL A 20 3.88 12.64 -20.44
CA VAL A 20 2.46 12.63 -20.09
C VAL A 20 1.70 13.71 -20.88
N THR A 21 0.39 13.54 -21.04
CA THR A 21 -0.46 14.56 -21.67
C THR A 21 -0.44 15.87 -20.89
N ILE A 22 -0.65 17.01 -21.58
CA ILE A 22 -0.71 18.34 -20.93
C ILE A 22 -1.77 18.41 -19.81
N THR A 23 -2.86 17.66 -19.95
CA THR A 23 -3.90 17.56 -18.92
C THR A 23 -3.39 16.86 -17.66
N ALA A 24 -2.61 15.78 -17.81
CA ALA A 24 -2.00 15.10 -16.67
C ALA A 24 -0.85 15.93 -16.05
N ALA A 25 -0.06 16.61 -16.89
CA ALA A 25 1.00 17.52 -16.45
C ALA A 25 0.49 18.84 -15.86
N PHE A 26 -0.83 19.06 -15.73
CA PHE A 26 -1.37 20.34 -15.25
C PHE A 26 -0.79 20.75 -13.89
N ALA A 27 -0.56 19.80 -12.98
CA ALA A 27 0.07 20.07 -11.67
C ALA A 27 1.52 20.56 -11.77
N MET A 28 2.22 20.29 -12.87
CA MET A 28 3.56 20.82 -13.09
C MET A 28 3.55 22.34 -13.36
N LEU A 29 2.45 22.84 -13.93
CA LEU A 29 2.25 24.26 -14.28
C LEU A 29 1.84 25.10 -13.05
N PHE A 30 1.27 24.47 -12.02
CA PHE A 30 0.80 25.11 -10.80
C PHE A 30 1.44 24.43 -9.59
N PRO A 31 2.58 24.96 -9.08
CA PRO A 31 3.34 24.36 -7.99
C PRO A 31 2.50 24.00 -6.75
N GLU A 32 1.46 24.79 -6.46
CA GLU A 32 0.56 24.60 -5.32
C GLU A 32 -0.32 23.34 -5.42
N LEU A 33 -0.30 22.64 -6.56
CA LEU A 33 -1.07 21.42 -6.82
C LEU A 33 -0.20 20.16 -6.83
N ARG A 34 1.13 20.28 -6.80
CA ARG A 34 2.04 19.13 -6.92
C ARG A 34 1.80 18.11 -5.82
N ASP A 35 1.61 18.58 -4.60
CA ASP A 35 1.44 17.74 -3.41
C ASP A 35 0.02 17.14 -3.30
N LYS A 36 -0.79 17.23 -4.37
CA LYS A 36 -2.16 16.70 -4.44
C LYS A 36 -2.42 15.89 -5.71
N VAL A 37 -1.38 15.57 -6.48
CA VAL A 37 -1.51 14.91 -7.78
C VAL A 37 -0.60 13.71 -7.89
N VAL A 38 -1.15 12.60 -8.36
CA VAL A 38 -0.39 11.44 -8.83
C VAL A 38 -0.79 11.13 -10.28
N ILE A 39 0.20 10.87 -11.13
CA ILE A 39 -0.02 10.53 -12.55
C ILE A 39 0.31 9.05 -12.75
N ALA A 40 -0.63 8.29 -13.29
CA ALA A 40 -0.48 6.86 -13.50
C ALA A 40 -0.05 6.54 -14.94
N VAL A 41 1.09 5.87 -15.08
CA VAL A 41 1.49 5.17 -16.32
C VAL A 41 1.16 3.69 -16.21
N ALA A 42 0.99 3.02 -17.35
CA ALA A 42 0.44 1.68 -17.38
C ALA A 42 1.48 0.64 -17.78
N VAL A 43 1.59 -0.41 -16.95
CA VAL A 43 2.39 -1.61 -17.26
C VAL A 43 1.52 -2.79 -17.65
N ASP A 44 2.11 -3.71 -18.40
CA ASP A 44 1.58 -5.02 -18.73
C ASP A 44 1.73 -6.01 -17.57
N SER A 45 1.32 -7.26 -17.77
CA SER A 45 1.44 -8.32 -16.76
C SER A 45 2.86 -8.80 -16.49
N ASN A 46 3.81 -8.50 -17.38
CA ASN A 46 5.24 -8.73 -17.16
C ASN A 46 5.92 -7.52 -16.50
N GLY A 47 5.13 -6.51 -16.15
CA GLY A 47 5.60 -5.27 -15.56
C GLY A 47 6.41 -4.40 -16.52
N VAL A 48 6.24 -4.57 -17.84
CA VAL A 48 6.81 -3.73 -18.90
C VAL A 48 5.83 -2.60 -19.21
N ILE A 49 6.33 -1.40 -19.47
CA ILE A 49 5.50 -0.27 -19.92
C ILE A 49 4.70 -0.67 -21.17
N GLY A 50 3.42 -0.34 -21.21
CA GLY A 50 2.58 -0.63 -22.36
C GLY A 50 2.99 0.19 -23.59
N ASP A 51 2.97 -0.41 -24.78
CA ASP A 51 3.43 0.24 -26.03
C ASP A 51 2.72 1.57 -26.34
N THR A 52 1.48 1.74 -25.89
CA THR A 52 0.76 3.02 -26.05
C THR A 52 0.72 3.85 -24.77
N SER A 53 1.22 3.38 -23.63
CA SER A 53 1.31 4.21 -22.43
C SER A 53 2.29 5.35 -22.70
N ASN A 54 1.87 6.58 -22.48
CA ASN A 54 2.82 7.68 -22.36
C ASN A 54 3.75 7.42 -21.18
N HIS A 55 4.97 7.92 -21.25
CA HIS A 55 5.98 7.81 -20.20
C HIS A 55 5.87 8.98 -19.22
N CYS A 56 6.49 8.82 -18.04
CA CYS A 56 6.47 9.83 -17.00
C CYS A 56 7.20 11.13 -17.38
N GLY A 57 8.30 11.02 -18.13
CA GLY A 57 9.08 12.14 -18.64
C GLY A 57 9.39 13.19 -17.56
N HIS A 58 9.12 14.46 -17.86
CA HIS A 58 9.36 15.55 -16.92
C HIS A 58 8.44 15.51 -15.69
N ALA A 59 7.35 14.73 -15.72
CA ALA A 59 6.42 14.57 -14.60
C ALA A 59 6.84 13.47 -13.61
N LYS A 60 8.05 12.90 -13.75
CA LYS A 60 8.54 11.75 -12.97
C LYS A 60 8.44 11.86 -11.45
N ASP A 61 8.48 13.06 -10.90
CA ASP A 61 8.35 13.28 -9.45
C ASP A 61 6.92 13.02 -8.94
N LEU A 62 5.92 13.14 -9.81
CA LEU A 62 4.50 12.94 -9.50
C LEU A 62 3.93 11.68 -10.14
N CYS A 63 4.76 10.90 -10.84
CA CYS A 63 4.33 9.83 -11.71
C CYS A 63 4.62 8.46 -11.10
N LEU A 64 3.71 7.51 -11.28
CA LEU A 64 3.78 6.17 -10.71
C LEU A 64 3.30 5.13 -11.73
N ALA A 65 4.03 4.04 -11.88
CA ALA A 65 3.62 2.93 -12.72
C ALA A 65 2.64 2.00 -11.98
N ALA A 66 1.58 1.58 -12.65
CA ALA A 66 0.60 0.65 -12.10
C ALA A 66 0.02 -0.28 -13.18
N PRO A 67 -0.61 -1.41 -12.81
CA PRO A 67 -1.18 -2.35 -13.77
C PRO A 67 -2.22 -1.69 -14.67
N GLY A 68 -2.04 -1.78 -15.98
CA GLY A 68 -2.93 -1.16 -16.97
C GLY A 68 -3.30 -2.05 -18.14
N GLY A 69 -2.98 -3.35 -18.12
CA GLY A 69 -3.59 -4.36 -19.00
C GLY A 69 -3.07 -4.47 -20.42
N TYR A 70 -1.83 -4.05 -20.68
CA TYR A 70 -1.16 -4.22 -21.98
C TYR A 70 -0.74 -5.67 -22.25
N ASN A 71 -0.46 -6.02 -23.53
CA ASN A 71 -0.10 -7.33 -24.13
C ASN A 71 -1.22 -8.16 -24.81
N ASP A 72 -0.80 -9.16 -25.59
CA ASP A 72 -1.62 -10.00 -26.50
C ASP A 72 -2.71 -10.85 -25.81
N ARG A 73 -2.76 -10.85 -24.48
CA ARG A 73 -3.82 -11.54 -23.73
C ARG A 73 -4.74 -10.59 -22.99
N ALA A 74 -4.34 -9.36 -22.66
CA ALA A 74 -5.14 -8.36 -21.91
C ALA A 74 -5.81 -8.90 -20.62
N GLU A 75 -5.46 -10.12 -20.20
CA GLU A 75 -6.22 -10.94 -19.24
C GLU A 75 -6.04 -10.50 -17.78
N TYR A 76 -5.07 -9.63 -17.52
CA TYR A 76 -4.62 -9.32 -16.16
C TYR A 76 -5.30 -8.10 -15.55
N VAL A 77 -5.88 -7.22 -16.36
CA VAL A 77 -6.74 -6.14 -15.87
C VAL A 77 -8.10 -6.30 -16.51
N VAL A 78 -9.07 -6.66 -15.68
CA VAL A 78 -10.43 -6.96 -16.10
C VAL A 78 -11.36 -5.94 -15.44
N ALA A 79 -12.23 -5.33 -16.23
CA ALA A 79 -13.22 -4.38 -15.73
C ALA A 79 -14.65 -4.85 -16.04
N ALA A 80 -15.57 -4.44 -15.18
CA ALA A 80 -16.99 -4.60 -15.42
C ALA A 80 -17.39 -3.87 -16.72
N HIS A 81 -18.18 -4.54 -17.54
CA HIS A 81 -18.67 -4.04 -18.81
C HIS A 81 -20.20 -3.88 -18.76
N PRO A 82 -20.76 -2.79 -19.32
CA PRO A 82 -22.21 -2.62 -19.41
C PRO A 82 -22.88 -3.87 -19.99
N GLY A 83 -23.98 -4.29 -19.36
CA GLY A 83 -24.65 -5.57 -19.68
C GLY A 83 -24.24 -6.75 -18.80
N GLY A 84 -23.49 -6.52 -17.71
CA GLY A 84 -23.27 -7.53 -16.66
C GLY A 84 -22.16 -8.54 -16.96
N SER A 85 -21.26 -8.21 -17.88
CA SER A 85 -20.08 -9.03 -18.19
C SER A 85 -18.81 -8.37 -17.69
N TYR A 86 -17.71 -9.10 -17.75
CA TYR A 86 -16.37 -8.59 -17.48
C TYR A 86 -15.52 -8.75 -18.73
N ARG A 87 -14.63 -7.79 -18.98
CA ARG A 87 -13.75 -7.84 -20.14
C ARG A 87 -12.34 -7.39 -19.80
N PRO A 88 -11.33 -8.01 -20.41
CA PRO A 88 -9.99 -7.45 -20.55
C PRO A 88 -10.04 -5.97 -20.94
N VAL A 89 -9.26 -5.14 -20.25
CA VAL A 89 -9.14 -3.71 -20.52
C VAL A 89 -7.69 -3.29 -20.50
N LEU A 90 -7.36 -2.27 -21.30
CA LEU A 90 -6.00 -1.77 -21.44
C LEU A 90 -5.96 -0.24 -21.42
N GLY A 91 -4.86 0.31 -20.90
CA GLY A 91 -4.58 1.74 -20.91
C GLY A 91 -4.25 2.34 -19.55
N THR A 92 -3.65 3.53 -19.57
CA THR A 92 -3.40 4.37 -18.39
C THR A 92 -4.69 4.73 -17.64
N SER A 93 -5.84 4.69 -18.34
CA SER A 93 -7.18 4.83 -17.75
C SER A 93 -7.49 3.75 -16.72
N PHE A 94 -6.91 2.55 -16.85
CA PHE A 94 -7.08 1.44 -15.93
C PHE A 94 -5.91 1.30 -14.94
N ALA A 95 -4.78 1.94 -15.19
CA ALA A 95 -3.73 2.12 -14.18
C ALA A 95 -4.12 3.14 -13.10
N ALA A 96 -4.75 4.26 -13.49
CA ALA A 96 -5.23 5.29 -12.56
C ALA A 96 -6.09 4.76 -11.39
N PRO A 97 -7.12 3.91 -11.60
CA PRO A 97 -7.92 3.39 -10.49
C PRO A 97 -7.16 2.47 -9.53
N HIS A 98 -6.08 1.79 -9.95
CA HIS A 98 -5.22 1.05 -9.01
C HIS A 98 -4.50 2.00 -8.05
N VAL A 99 -3.97 3.10 -8.58
CA VAL A 99 -3.33 4.16 -7.77
C VAL A 99 -4.35 4.84 -6.85
N SER A 100 -5.55 5.15 -7.37
CA SER A 100 -6.64 5.71 -6.55
C SER A 100 -7.08 4.76 -5.43
N GLY A 101 -7.18 3.46 -5.72
CA GLY A 101 -7.53 2.45 -4.73
C GLY A 101 -6.46 2.31 -3.64
N ALA A 102 -5.18 2.33 -4.02
CA ALA A 102 -4.07 2.34 -3.06
C ALA A 102 -4.14 3.56 -2.12
N LEU A 103 -4.35 4.77 -2.67
CA LEU A 103 -4.52 5.97 -1.86
C LEU A 103 -5.75 5.88 -0.94
N ALA A 104 -6.87 5.35 -1.43
CA ALA A 104 -8.05 5.15 -0.59
C ALA A 104 -7.80 4.20 0.59
N ILE A 105 -7.02 3.14 0.38
CA ILE A 105 -6.60 2.23 1.46
C ILE A 105 -5.70 2.97 2.46
N LEU A 106 -4.75 3.79 2.01
CA LEU A 106 -3.90 4.55 2.92
C LEU A 106 -4.70 5.60 3.71
N ILE A 107 -5.64 6.29 3.08
CA ILE A 107 -6.55 7.24 3.74
C ILE A 107 -7.33 6.54 4.87
N ASP A 108 -7.90 5.37 4.58
CA ASP A 108 -8.66 4.59 5.57
C ASP A 108 -7.76 4.04 6.68
N LEU A 109 -6.58 3.53 6.33
CA LEU A 109 -5.60 2.96 7.26
C LEU A 109 -5.15 3.99 8.32
N PHE A 110 -4.87 5.22 7.88
CA PHE A 110 -4.36 6.27 8.76
C PHE A 110 -5.45 7.16 9.34
N ASP A 111 -6.71 7.04 8.91
CA ASP A 111 -7.90 7.64 9.53
C ASP A 111 -7.71 9.12 9.92
N GLY A 112 -7.20 9.93 8.97
CA GLY A 112 -6.96 11.37 9.14
C GLY A 112 -5.74 11.74 10.01
N GLN A 113 -4.91 10.77 10.39
CA GLN A 113 -3.65 11.01 11.12
C GLN A 113 -2.49 11.42 10.21
N MET A 114 -2.67 11.30 8.90
CA MET A 114 -1.75 11.78 7.87
C MET A 114 -2.51 12.68 6.91
N THR A 115 -1.83 13.73 6.47
CA THR A 115 -2.29 14.66 5.44
C THR A 115 -2.23 14.01 4.06
N THR A 116 -2.98 14.56 3.09
CA THR A 116 -2.99 14.03 1.72
C THR A 116 -1.60 13.99 1.08
N ASP A 117 -0.78 15.01 1.31
CA ASP A 117 0.61 15.12 0.85
C ASP A 117 1.49 14.03 1.48
N GLU A 118 1.40 13.80 2.79
CA GLU A 118 2.12 12.71 3.45
C GLU A 118 1.73 11.32 2.92
N LEU A 119 0.45 11.13 2.53
CA LEU A 119 -0.04 9.89 1.95
C LEU A 119 0.48 9.68 0.51
N ILE A 120 0.56 10.74 -0.29
CA ILE A 120 1.18 10.68 -1.62
C ILE A 120 2.67 10.37 -1.49
N ASP A 121 3.39 11.11 -0.65
CA ASP A 121 4.82 10.91 -0.42
C ASP A 121 5.11 9.48 0.02
N ARG A 122 4.29 8.95 0.92
CA ARG A 122 4.37 7.55 1.34
C ARG A 122 4.17 6.59 0.18
N LEU A 123 3.13 6.78 -0.64
CA LEU A 123 2.86 5.94 -1.81
C LEU A 123 4.04 5.95 -2.80
N LEU A 124 4.54 7.15 -3.12
CA LEU A 124 5.61 7.35 -4.10
C LEU A 124 6.96 6.86 -3.57
N LEU A 125 7.27 7.08 -2.30
CA LEU A 125 8.53 6.63 -1.71
C LEU A 125 8.61 5.11 -1.63
N THR A 126 7.50 4.46 -1.27
CA THR A 126 7.42 3.00 -1.08
C THR A 126 7.32 2.21 -2.39
N ALA A 127 7.04 2.87 -3.51
CA ALA A 127 7.06 2.26 -4.82
C ALA A 127 8.39 1.56 -5.14
N ASN A 128 8.30 0.43 -5.83
CA ASN A 128 9.45 -0.36 -6.25
C ASN A 128 10.21 0.36 -7.36
N LYS A 129 11.41 0.86 -7.04
CA LYS A 129 12.36 1.52 -7.97
C LYS A 129 13.53 0.61 -8.39
N SER A 130 13.41 -0.70 -8.22
CA SER A 130 14.48 -1.64 -8.57
C SER A 130 14.41 -2.09 -10.03
N GLY A 131 15.55 -2.51 -10.57
CA GLY A 131 15.63 -3.02 -11.95
C GLY A 131 15.14 -1.99 -12.96
N ARG A 132 14.18 -2.39 -13.82
CA ARG A 132 13.62 -1.50 -14.84
C ARG A 132 12.89 -0.28 -14.28
N TYR A 133 12.29 -0.41 -13.09
CA TYR A 133 11.52 0.67 -12.48
C TYR A 133 12.40 1.79 -11.91
N ALA A 134 13.73 1.63 -11.95
CA ALA A 134 14.69 2.69 -11.66
C ALA A 134 14.74 3.77 -12.75
N ASP A 135 14.27 3.47 -13.97
CA ASP A 135 14.19 4.45 -15.04
C ASP A 135 13.03 5.42 -14.78
N ALA A 136 13.35 6.53 -14.12
CA ALA A 136 12.38 7.52 -13.71
C ALA A 136 11.72 8.25 -14.89
N ASP A 137 12.38 8.32 -16.06
CA ASP A 137 11.79 8.97 -17.22
C ASP A 137 10.67 8.10 -17.82
N ILE A 138 10.72 6.76 -17.63
CA ILE A 138 9.65 5.84 -18.06
C ILE A 138 8.64 5.59 -16.94
N TYR A 139 9.09 5.19 -15.75
CA TYR A 139 8.25 4.67 -14.66
C TYR A 139 8.07 5.65 -13.49
N GLY A 140 8.67 6.84 -13.54
CA GLY A 140 8.52 7.86 -12.50
C GLY A 140 9.12 7.42 -11.18
N GLN A 141 8.30 7.41 -10.13
CA GLN A 141 8.68 6.94 -8.80
C GLN A 141 8.71 5.41 -8.68
N GLY A 142 8.50 4.68 -9.78
CA GLY A 142 8.60 3.22 -9.86
C GLY A 142 7.24 2.54 -9.96
N LEU A 143 7.20 1.24 -9.69
CA LEU A 143 5.98 0.44 -9.69
C LEU A 143 5.27 0.55 -8.33
N LEU A 144 3.96 0.80 -8.35
CA LEU A 144 3.10 0.78 -7.17
C LEU A 144 3.34 -0.49 -6.33
N ASP A 145 3.69 -0.28 -5.06
CA ASP A 145 3.92 -1.33 -4.07
C ASP A 145 3.07 -1.03 -2.83
N LEU A 146 1.81 -1.48 -2.88
CA LEU A 146 0.86 -1.23 -1.79
C LEU A 146 1.28 -1.94 -0.50
N GLU A 147 1.92 -3.11 -0.60
CA GLU A 147 2.40 -3.85 0.57
C GLU A 147 3.44 -3.04 1.34
N ARG A 148 4.43 -2.44 0.65
CA ARG A 148 5.34 -1.50 1.31
C ARG A 148 4.63 -0.26 1.82
N ALA A 149 3.66 0.27 1.08
CA ALA A 149 2.93 1.47 1.47
C ALA A 149 2.10 1.29 2.76
N ILE A 150 1.56 0.11 3.05
CA ILE A 150 0.75 -0.12 4.27
C ILE A 150 1.57 -0.59 5.48
N ASN A 151 2.88 -0.76 5.35
CA ASN A 151 3.76 -1.26 6.40
C ASN A 151 4.79 -0.23 6.88
N PRO A 152 5.28 -0.28 8.14
CA PRO A 152 6.21 0.72 8.64
C PRO A 152 7.48 0.86 7.79
N VAL A 153 7.88 2.10 7.52
CA VAL A 153 9.06 2.42 6.70
C VAL A 153 10.21 2.91 7.58
N GLY A 154 11.39 2.31 7.42
CA GLY A 154 12.60 2.71 8.11
C GLY A 154 12.60 2.36 9.60
N VAL A 155 13.12 3.28 10.41
CA VAL A 155 13.19 3.13 11.87
C VAL A 155 11.85 3.50 12.51
N ASN A 156 11.42 2.69 13.47
CA ASN A 156 10.21 2.90 14.26
C ASN A 156 10.53 3.49 15.63
N TYR A 157 9.65 4.37 16.11
CA TYR A 157 9.80 5.09 17.36
C TYR A 157 8.54 5.00 18.23
N VAL A 158 8.72 4.88 19.54
CA VAL A 158 7.67 5.09 20.54
C VAL A 158 7.67 6.56 20.94
N PRO A 159 6.58 7.32 20.71
CA PRO A 159 6.48 8.69 21.18
C PRO A 159 6.32 8.68 22.72
N ILE A 160 7.14 9.47 23.41
CA ILE A 160 7.06 9.66 24.86
C ILE A 160 6.87 11.13 25.18
N GLY A 161 6.37 11.43 26.39
CA GLY A 161 6.03 12.79 26.79
C GLY A 161 7.17 13.80 26.60
N GLY A 162 6.81 15.04 26.28
CA GLY A 162 7.77 16.13 26.07
C GLY A 162 8.45 16.13 24.71
N GLY A 163 7.84 15.53 23.68
CA GLY A 163 8.37 15.51 22.30
C GLY A 163 9.59 14.59 22.11
N ARG A 164 9.90 13.77 23.12
CA ARG A 164 10.97 12.79 23.05
C ARG A 164 10.47 11.53 22.35
N ARG A 165 11.38 10.81 21.71
CA ARG A 165 11.11 9.54 21.06
C ARG A 165 12.20 8.54 21.42
N ILE A 166 11.81 7.28 21.61
CA ILE A 166 12.73 6.16 21.82
C ILE A 166 12.56 5.21 20.65
N ARG A 167 13.65 4.66 20.12
CA ARG A 167 13.54 3.62 19.09
C ARG A 167 12.81 2.42 19.66
N VAL A 168 11.97 1.78 18.86
CA VAL A 168 11.35 0.51 19.23
C VAL A 168 12.43 -0.52 19.60
N ASP A 169 13.55 -0.50 18.88
CA ASP A 169 14.75 -1.30 19.11
C ASP A 169 15.38 -1.12 20.51
N ASP A 170 15.23 0.06 21.10
CA ASP A 170 15.80 0.39 22.41
C ASP A 170 14.75 0.33 23.53
N SER A 171 13.51 -0.08 23.21
CA SER A 171 12.36 -0.06 24.12
C SER A 171 12.04 -1.47 24.64
N ARG A 172 11.68 -1.57 25.92
CA ARG A 172 11.30 -2.83 26.58
C ARG A 172 10.14 -2.59 27.53
N PHE A 173 9.25 -3.57 27.65
CA PHE A 173 8.15 -3.58 28.60
C PHE A 173 8.29 -4.78 29.53
N ASP A 174 8.41 -4.52 30.83
CA ASP A 174 8.47 -5.56 31.84
C ASP A 174 7.07 -5.82 32.41
N PHE A 175 6.46 -6.92 31.97
CA PHE A 175 5.14 -7.31 32.46
C PHE A 175 5.17 -8.06 33.80
N SER A 176 6.34 -8.49 34.26
CA SER A 176 6.47 -9.27 35.50
C SER A 176 5.99 -8.50 36.74
N ALA A 177 6.01 -7.16 36.66
CA ALA A 177 5.50 -6.26 37.69
C ALA A 177 3.97 -6.32 37.89
N PHE A 178 3.19 -6.89 36.95
CA PHE A 178 1.73 -6.79 36.96
C PHE A 178 0.99 -8.08 37.37
N GLY A 179 1.69 -9.21 37.57
CA GLY A 179 1.07 -10.50 37.92
C GLY A 179 0.34 -11.17 36.74
N GLN A 180 0.29 -12.51 36.75
CA GLN A 180 -0.06 -13.33 35.56
C GLN A 180 -1.43 -13.02 34.92
N ALA A 181 -2.45 -12.68 35.72
CA ALA A 181 -3.79 -12.41 35.21
C ALA A 181 -3.93 -11.03 34.52
N VAL A 182 -3.11 -10.07 34.90
CA VAL A 182 -3.09 -8.72 34.32
C VAL A 182 -2.17 -8.68 33.10
N ASP A 183 -1.08 -9.45 33.15
CA ASP A 183 -0.10 -9.59 32.06
C ASP A 183 -0.75 -9.99 30.72
N ALA A 184 -1.55 -11.08 30.70
CA ALA A 184 -2.18 -11.57 29.48
C ALA A 184 -3.06 -10.51 28.78
N LYS A 185 -3.83 -9.73 29.55
CA LYS A 185 -4.70 -8.68 29.01
C LYS A 185 -3.96 -7.41 28.63
N LEU A 186 -2.80 -7.14 29.25
CA LEU A 186 -1.97 -5.97 28.93
C LEU A 186 -1.16 -6.18 27.66
N ARG A 187 -0.65 -7.41 27.42
CA ARG A 187 0.09 -7.76 26.20
C ARG A 187 -0.69 -7.49 24.91
N GLU A 188 -2.00 -7.66 24.96
CA GLU A 188 -2.91 -7.42 23.82
C GLU A 188 -3.29 -5.95 23.65
N LYS A 189 -2.94 -5.06 24.59
CA LYS A 189 -3.19 -3.63 24.41
C LYS A 189 -2.25 -3.07 23.37
N ALA A 190 -2.79 -2.21 22.51
CA ALA A 190 -2.03 -1.56 21.47
C ALA A 190 -1.29 -0.32 22.01
N VAL A 191 -0.05 -0.14 21.56
CA VAL A 191 0.71 1.10 21.65
C VAL A 191 0.91 1.66 20.24
N ILE A 192 1.07 2.97 20.13
CA ILE A 192 1.39 3.62 18.87
C ILE A 192 2.91 3.65 18.69
N ILE A 193 3.37 3.22 17.53
CA ILE A 193 4.71 3.49 17.01
C ILE A 193 4.60 4.43 15.82
N ILE A 194 5.62 5.26 15.62
CA ILE A 194 5.74 6.18 14.50
C ILE A 194 6.92 5.73 13.64
N ASP A 195 6.72 5.55 12.34
CA ASP A 195 7.80 5.18 11.42
C ASP A 195 8.67 6.38 11.01
N SER A 196 9.61 6.18 10.08
CA SER A 196 10.50 7.27 9.63
C SER A 196 9.81 8.33 8.77
N LEU A 197 8.61 8.05 8.26
CA LEU A 197 7.78 9.00 7.52
C LEU A 197 6.76 9.72 8.40
N GLY A 198 6.79 9.47 9.72
CA GLY A 198 5.81 10.06 10.63
C GLY A 198 4.50 9.29 10.68
N ALA A 199 4.38 8.16 9.98
CA ALA A 199 3.15 7.40 9.91
C ALA A 199 2.91 6.60 11.22
N PRO A 200 1.72 6.72 11.83
CA PRO A 200 1.39 6.02 13.06
C PRO A 200 0.88 4.59 12.82
N PHE A 201 1.39 3.64 13.58
CA PHE A 201 0.97 2.24 13.57
C PHE A 201 0.61 1.76 14.97
N LYS A 202 -0.51 1.04 15.08
CA LYS A 202 -0.91 0.35 16.31
C LYS A 202 -0.23 -1.02 16.36
N VAL A 203 0.55 -1.28 17.40
CA VAL A 203 1.18 -2.58 17.65
C VAL A 203 0.84 -3.09 19.05
N PRO A 204 0.66 -4.39 19.25
CA PRO A 204 0.43 -4.92 20.59
C PRO A 204 1.66 -4.71 21.49
N LEU A 205 1.45 -4.48 22.78
CA LEU A 205 2.54 -4.30 23.75
C LEU A 205 3.43 -5.55 23.87
N SER A 206 2.94 -6.73 23.47
CA SER A 206 3.75 -7.95 23.36
C SER A 206 4.98 -7.81 22.46
N VAL A 207 4.99 -6.86 21.51
CA VAL A 207 6.17 -6.51 20.70
C VAL A 207 7.36 -6.07 21.57
N PHE A 208 7.10 -5.59 22.79
CA PHE A 208 8.11 -5.07 23.71
C PHE A 208 8.41 -6.02 24.88
N ASP A 209 7.86 -7.24 24.89
CA ASP A 209 8.04 -8.17 25.99
C ASP A 209 9.48 -8.70 26.11
N ASN A 210 9.96 -8.84 27.35
CA ASN A 210 11.27 -9.38 27.69
C ASN A 210 11.31 -10.91 27.81
N SER A 211 10.18 -11.64 27.65
CA SER A 211 10.21 -13.10 27.71
C SER A 211 10.86 -13.69 26.45
N ASP A 212 11.91 -14.46 26.68
CA ASP A 212 12.90 -14.91 25.71
C ASP A 212 12.38 -16.11 24.87
N ASP A 213 11.23 -15.98 24.21
CA ASP A 213 10.56 -17.10 23.53
C ASP A 213 10.55 -16.99 21.99
N THR A 214 11.68 -16.55 21.43
CA THR A 214 11.89 -16.45 19.97
C THR A 214 11.82 -17.81 19.24
N ASP A 215 11.84 -18.93 19.96
CA ASP A 215 11.82 -20.29 19.37
C ASP A 215 10.41 -20.86 19.18
N VAL A 216 9.39 -20.30 19.84
CA VAL A 216 8.02 -20.83 19.78
C VAL A 216 7.20 -20.19 18.65
N LEU A 217 7.49 -18.94 18.27
CA LEU A 217 6.72 -18.21 17.24
C LEU A 217 7.11 -18.57 15.79
N ILE A 218 8.15 -19.37 15.57
CA ILE A 218 8.62 -19.80 14.24
C ILE A 218 7.94 -21.11 13.79
N LYS A 219 7.29 -21.85 14.70
CA LYS A 219 6.78 -23.20 14.39
C LYS A 219 5.34 -23.27 13.86
N GLU A 220 4.63 -22.15 13.78
CA GLU A 220 3.32 -22.13 13.13
C GLU A 220 3.33 -21.12 12.00
N ASP A 221 3.19 -21.60 10.75
CA ASP A 221 2.89 -20.77 9.58
C ASP A 221 1.41 -20.31 9.64
N PRO A 222 1.14 -19.00 9.86
CA PRO A 222 0.03 -18.34 9.19
C PRO A 222 0.46 -17.13 8.31
N PRO A 223 -0.41 -16.65 7.39
CA PRO A 223 -0.02 -15.92 6.19
C PRO A 223 0.23 -14.43 6.41
N SER A 224 1.04 -13.83 5.54
CA SER A 224 1.04 -12.43 5.03
C SER A 224 0.55 -11.21 5.86
N GLU A 225 0.24 -11.29 7.15
CA GLU A 225 -0.30 -10.18 7.98
C GLU A 225 0.71 -9.64 9.00
N LYS A 226 1.97 -10.04 8.84
CA LYS A 226 3.01 -9.89 9.85
C LYS A 226 4.12 -9.02 9.29
N PHE A 227 4.29 -7.81 9.82
CA PHE A 227 5.44 -6.96 9.49
C PHE A 227 6.57 -7.19 10.49
N ILE A 228 7.80 -7.16 9.99
CA ILE A 228 9.01 -7.40 10.78
C ILE A 228 9.56 -6.06 11.27
N THR A 229 9.80 -5.93 12.58
CA THR A 229 10.49 -4.79 13.18
C THR A 229 11.68 -5.21 14.04
N HIS A 230 12.70 -4.36 14.06
CA HIS A 230 13.93 -4.37 14.85
C HIS A 230 13.95 -4.47 16.39
N ALA A 231 12.88 -4.80 17.14
CA ALA A 231 12.90 -4.49 18.58
C ALA A 231 14.03 -5.24 19.37
N GLY A 232 14.91 -4.53 20.11
CA GLY A 232 15.92 -5.14 20.99
C GLY A 232 17.13 -5.81 20.31
N GLY A 233 17.36 -5.60 19.01
CA GLY A 233 18.34 -6.37 18.24
C GLY A 233 17.80 -7.73 17.76
N ARG A 234 16.47 -7.91 17.78
CA ARG A 234 15.76 -9.10 17.31
C ARG A 234 14.64 -8.74 16.33
N THR A 235 14.27 -9.71 15.51
CA THR A 235 13.10 -9.67 14.61
C THR A 235 11.84 -9.84 15.44
N VAL A 236 11.08 -8.75 15.61
CA VAL A 236 9.77 -8.77 16.25
C VAL A 236 8.69 -8.58 15.21
N THR A 237 7.81 -9.56 15.13
CA THR A 237 6.73 -9.57 14.15
C THR A 237 5.47 -8.97 14.74
N GLY A 238 5.09 -7.80 14.25
CA GLY A 238 3.86 -7.11 14.64
C GLY A 238 2.71 -7.44 13.69
N MET A 239 1.49 -7.35 14.19
CA MET A 239 0.30 -7.34 13.33
C MET A 239 0.15 -5.96 12.71
N ALA A 240 0.10 -5.87 11.38
CA ALA A 240 -0.50 -4.71 10.72
C ALA A 240 -1.94 -4.57 11.25
N PRO A 241 -2.50 -3.36 11.35
CA PRO A 241 -3.92 -3.18 11.61
C PRO A 241 -4.71 -3.57 10.35
N LEU A 242 -4.60 -4.83 9.96
CA LEU A 242 -5.58 -5.55 9.18
C LEU A 242 -6.10 -6.69 10.06
N SER A 243 -6.38 -6.42 11.35
CA SER A 243 -7.16 -7.37 12.15
C SER A 243 -8.57 -7.38 11.58
N LEU A 244 -8.90 -8.33 10.69
CA LEU A 244 -10.26 -8.74 10.34
C LEU A 244 -11.27 -7.58 10.41
N GLY A 245 -11.04 -6.55 9.61
CA GLY A 245 -11.76 -5.29 9.65
C GLY A 245 -12.60 -5.11 8.40
N ARG A 246 -13.88 -4.77 8.58
CA ARG A 246 -14.75 -4.33 7.48
C ARG A 246 -14.36 -2.91 7.09
N ILE A 247 -13.90 -2.69 5.85
CA ILE A 247 -13.83 -1.36 5.24
C ILE A 247 -15.18 -1.11 4.57
N ASN A 248 -16.06 -0.30 5.15
CA ASN A 248 -17.39 -0.01 4.58
C ASN A 248 -18.21 -1.27 4.16
N GLY A 249 -18.04 -2.39 4.87
CA GLY A 249 -18.68 -3.67 4.56
C GLY A 249 -17.86 -4.65 3.71
N LEU A 250 -16.67 -4.25 3.25
CA LEU A 250 -15.70 -5.11 2.56
C LEU A 250 -14.81 -5.84 3.59
N THR A 251 -14.86 -7.16 3.61
CA THR A 251 -13.97 -7.99 4.43
C THR A 251 -12.68 -8.26 3.65
N LEU A 252 -11.54 -7.85 4.18
CA LEU A 252 -10.23 -8.28 3.68
C LEU A 252 -9.85 -9.59 4.40
N GLN A 253 -9.60 -10.66 3.63
CA GLN A 253 -9.13 -11.95 4.15
C GLN A 253 -7.70 -12.16 3.67
N GLY A 254 -6.75 -12.26 4.60
CA GLY A 254 -5.38 -12.71 4.30
C GLY A 254 -5.39 -14.14 3.74
N TRP A 255 -4.58 -14.40 2.71
CA TRP A 255 -4.44 -15.73 2.11
C TRP A 255 -3.10 -16.36 2.43
N GLN A 256 -3.16 -17.55 3.03
CA GLN A 256 -2.05 -18.48 3.16
C GLN A 256 -1.74 -19.15 1.84
N ASN A 257 -0.43 -19.19 1.57
CA ASN A 257 0.27 -20.10 0.68
C ASN A 257 0.10 -19.78 -0.82
N GLU A 258 1.15 -19.21 -1.40
CA GLU A 258 1.95 -19.75 -2.53
C GLU A 258 2.99 -18.68 -2.96
N PRO A 259 4.20 -19.07 -3.41
CA PRO A 259 5.28 -18.13 -3.70
C PRO A 259 5.13 -17.56 -5.12
N HIS A 260 5.30 -16.24 -5.23
CA HIS A 260 5.39 -15.43 -6.45
C HIS A 260 4.05 -15.05 -7.14
N ASN A 261 3.86 -13.73 -7.24
CA ASN A 261 2.97 -12.94 -8.12
C ASN A 261 1.83 -12.18 -7.41
N VAL A 262 1.86 -10.86 -7.58
CA VAL A 262 1.04 -9.81 -6.95
C VAL A 262 -0.39 -9.76 -7.53
N LEU A 263 -1.39 -9.54 -6.68
CA LEU A 263 -2.83 -9.49 -6.99
C LEU A 263 -3.42 -8.07 -6.85
N GLY A 264 -4.23 -7.65 -7.83
CA GLY A 264 -5.04 -6.43 -7.80
C GLY A 264 -6.47 -6.67 -7.29
N LEU A 265 -7.12 -5.63 -6.75
CA LEU A 265 -8.49 -5.66 -6.23
C LEU A 265 -9.46 -4.91 -7.15
N VAL A 266 -10.59 -5.53 -7.51
CA VAL A 266 -11.75 -4.88 -8.14
C VAL A 266 -13.01 -5.20 -7.33
N PRO A 267 -13.83 -4.22 -6.90
CA PRO A 267 -15.09 -4.46 -6.22
C PRO A 267 -16.26 -4.55 -7.23
N VAL A 268 -17.14 -5.55 -7.09
CA VAL A 268 -18.47 -5.54 -7.74
C VAL A 268 -19.54 -6.05 -6.76
N ALA A 269 -20.64 -5.30 -6.65
CA ALA A 269 -21.79 -5.61 -5.80
C ALA A 269 -22.83 -6.49 -6.54
N GLY A 270 -23.23 -7.60 -5.93
CA GLY A 270 -24.37 -8.43 -6.35
C GLY A 270 -25.69 -7.96 -5.72
N GLN A 271 -26.81 -8.18 -6.42
CA GLN A 271 -28.16 -7.70 -6.05
C GLN A 271 -28.79 -8.39 -4.81
N ASP A 272 -28.10 -9.31 -4.16
CA ASP A 272 -28.53 -9.98 -2.92
C ASP A 272 -27.83 -9.46 -1.66
N GLY A 273 -26.96 -8.45 -1.79
CA GLY A 273 -26.24 -7.86 -0.65
C GLY A 273 -25.22 -8.78 0.01
N VAL A 274 -24.89 -9.93 -0.62
CA VAL A 274 -23.87 -10.86 -0.14
C VAL A 274 -22.64 -10.76 -1.04
N VAL A 275 -21.52 -10.31 -0.47
CA VAL A 275 -20.21 -10.32 -1.14
C VAL A 275 -19.75 -11.77 -1.24
N ARG A 276 -19.77 -12.33 -2.45
CA ARG A 276 -19.18 -13.64 -2.74
C ARG A 276 -17.88 -13.43 -3.51
N SER A 277 -16.75 -13.62 -2.84
CA SER A 277 -15.44 -13.75 -3.46
C SER A 277 -15.42 -15.02 -4.31
N MET A 278 -15.26 -14.88 -5.63
CA MET A 278 -14.86 -15.99 -6.49
C MET A 278 -13.41 -15.79 -6.90
N LEU A 279 -12.54 -16.59 -6.30
CA LEU A 279 -11.22 -16.92 -6.82
C LEU A 279 -11.41 -17.74 -8.11
N SER A 280 -10.67 -17.46 -9.17
CA SER A 280 -10.34 -18.51 -10.13
C SER A 280 -8.83 -18.51 -10.37
N THR A 281 -8.16 -19.44 -9.70
CA THR A 281 -6.82 -19.94 -10.02
C THR A 281 -6.86 -20.83 -11.28
N PRO A 282 -5.69 -21.12 -11.90
CA PRO A 282 -5.60 -21.68 -13.25
C PRO A 282 -5.64 -23.20 -13.26
N TYR A 283 -6.20 -23.81 -14.31
CA TYR A 283 -5.69 -25.01 -14.98
C TYR A 283 -6.33 -25.13 -16.38
N LEU A 284 -5.45 -25.28 -17.38
CA LEU A 284 -5.65 -25.45 -18.84
C LEU A 284 -5.86 -24.18 -19.67
#